data_AF-A0A972EAI0-F1
#
_entry.id   AF-A0A972EAI0-F1
#
_cell.length_a   1.000
_cell.length_b   1.000
_cell.length_c   1.000
_cell.angle_alpha   90.00
_cell.angle_beta   90.00
_cell.angle_gamma   90.00
#
_symmetry.space_group_name_H-M   'P 1'
#
loop_
_entity.id
_entity.type
_entity.pdbx_description
1 polymer ?
#
loop_
_entity_poly.entity_id
_entity_poly.type
_entity_poly.pdbx_seq_one_letter_code
_entity_poly.pdbx_strand_id
1 'polypeptide(L)'
;MAKYVVSLGGNALGNNAQEQKQALVKVAEAISDLIIANHQVAIVHGNGPQVGMINLAFESSKETPNMPFPECGAMSEGYIGYHIQNALYNCLRNRNYNKTIATIVTQVLVDPNDSNFSNPTKPIGAFYTKDEATKIALEKGYTMKEDAGRGYRRVIASPLPIDIIEKETIKVLLENGQIVVCAGGGGIPVIEVNCRLEGIDAVIDKDYASSKLAELINADYLVILTAVDNVLINYRKENEKKLTQVNKEELEKYLLEGHFAKGSMYPKVQAAINFITANPGKTAIIASLDNAVEAFKEKAGTIIK
;
A
#
# COMPACT_ATOMS: atom_id res chain seq x y z
N MET A 1 -3.98 10.40 22.85
CA MET A 1 -4.44 10.43 21.45
C MET A 1 -3.20 10.24 20.59
N ALA A 2 -3.21 9.25 19.68
CA ALA A 2 -2.09 8.98 18.78
C ALA A 2 -2.53 9.06 17.31
N LYS A 3 -1.57 9.22 16.41
CA LYS A 3 -1.76 9.30 14.96
C LYS A 3 -1.24 8.03 14.28
N TYR A 4 -2.12 7.36 13.55
CA TYR A 4 -1.86 6.10 12.87
C TYR A 4 -1.90 6.30 11.35
N VAL A 5 -0.91 5.75 10.66
CA VAL A 5 -1.01 5.42 9.24
C VAL A 5 -1.22 3.92 9.12
N VAL A 6 -2.36 3.50 8.58
CA VAL A 6 -2.70 2.09 8.38
C VAL A 6 -2.59 1.75 6.89
N SER A 7 -1.64 0.88 6.53
CA SER A 7 -1.41 0.41 5.16
C SER A 7 -2.10 -0.94 4.93
N LEU A 8 -3.13 -0.93 4.07
CA LEU A 8 -3.94 -2.10 3.73
C LEU A 8 -3.36 -2.87 2.55
N GLY A 9 -3.06 -4.15 2.77
CA GLY A 9 -2.56 -5.09 1.75
C GLY A 9 -3.59 -5.55 0.73
N GLY A 10 -3.14 -6.32 -0.26
CA GLY A 10 -4.05 -6.97 -1.22
C GLY A 10 -5.06 -7.90 -0.55
N ASN A 11 -4.75 -8.53 0.58
CA ASN A 11 -5.70 -9.40 1.29
C ASN A 11 -6.85 -8.63 1.95
N ALA A 12 -6.69 -7.32 2.12
CA ALA A 12 -7.75 -6.43 2.61
C ALA A 12 -8.71 -6.01 1.47
N LEU A 13 -8.38 -6.34 0.21
CA LEU A 13 -9.10 -5.91 -0.98
C LEU A 13 -9.42 -7.13 -1.87
N GLY A 14 -10.69 -7.35 -2.18
CA GLY A 14 -11.10 -8.42 -3.10
C GLY A 14 -10.63 -8.21 -4.54
N ASN A 15 -10.79 -9.21 -5.39
CA ASN A 15 -10.37 -9.12 -6.81
C ASN A 15 -11.37 -8.39 -7.70
N ASN A 16 -12.59 -8.19 -7.22
CA ASN A 16 -13.67 -7.49 -7.90
C ASN A 16 -14.49 -6.65 -6.90
N ALA A 17 -15.45 -5.88 -7.41
CA ALA A 17 -16.26 -4.96 -6.59
C ALA A 17 -17.05 -5.64 -5.48
N GLN A 18 -17.58 -6.85 -5.71
CA GLN A 18 -18.35 -7.57 -4.72
C GLN A 18 -17.47 -8.13 -3.61
N GLU A 19 -16.40 -8.83 -3.98
CA GLU A 19 -15.41 -9.36 -3.03
C GLU A 19 -14.77 -8.22 -2.22
N GLN A 20 -14.48 -7.08 -2.85
CA GLN A 20 -13.88 -5.94 -2.16
C GLN A 20 -14.83 -5.36 -1.10
N LYS A 21 -16.12 -5.20 -1.42
CA LYS A 21 -17.12 -4.77 -0.42
C LYS A 21 -17.19 -5.73 0.76
N GLN A 22 -17.16 -7.05 0.50
CA GLN A 22 -17.18 -8.08 1.55
C GLN A 22 -15.92 -8.04 2.42
N ALA A 23 -14.74 -7.97 1.81
CA ALA A 23 -13.47 -7.90 2.52
C ALA A 23 -13.37 -6.64 3.41
N LEU A 24 -13.87 -5.50 2.92
CA LEU A 24 -13.81 -4.23 3.63
C LEU A 24 -14.71 -4.16 4.87
N VAL A 25 -15.68 -5.07 5.05
CA VAL A 25 -16.43 -5.17 6.31
C VAL A 25 -15.48 -5.49 7.47
N LYS A 26 -14.63 -6.50 7.31
CA LYS A 26 -13.64 -6.89 8.32
C LYS A 26 -12.61 -5.79 8.58
N VAL A 27 -12.20 -5.09 7.51
CA VAL A 27 -11.29 -3.94 7.62
C VAL A 27 -11.92 -2.82 8.43
N ALA A 28 -13.17 -2.49 8.15
CA ALA A 28 -13.89 -1.44 8.87
C ALA A 28 -14.05 -1.80 10.35
N GLU A 29 -14.40 -3.05 10.65
CA GLU A 29 -14.49 -3.54 12.03
C GLU A 29 -13.15 -3.41 12.77
N ALA A 30 -12.05 -3.86 12.16
CA ALA A 30 -10.73 -3.80 12.75
C ALA A 30 -10.28 -2.36 13.05
N ILE A 31 -10.46 -1.43 12.11
CA ILE A 31 -10.00 -0.03 12.25
C ILE A 31 -10.94 0.79 13.14
N SER A 32 -12.23 0.43 13.22
CA SER A 32 -13.23 1.19 13.97
C SER A 32 -12.87 1.39 15.45
N ASP A 33 -12.14 0.45 16.06
CA ASP A 33 -11.71 0.54 17.45
C ASP A 33 -10.70 1.68 17.66
N LEU A 34 -9.77 1.90 16.73
CA LEU A 34 -8.87 3.07 16.75
C LEU A 34 -9.64 4.38 16.66
N ILE A 35 -10.64 4.41 15.77
CA ILE A 35 -11.46 5.60 15.51
C ILE A 35 -12.28 5.95 16.75
N ILE A 36 -12.94 4.96 17.35
CA ILE A 36 -13.77 5.14 18.56
C ILE A 36 -12.90 5.55 19.75
N ALA A 37 -11.66 5.06 19.85
CA ALA A 37 -10.66 5.51 20.82
C ALA A 37 -10.13 6.94 20.58
N ASN A 38 -10.72 7.66 19.61
CA ASN A 38 -10.41 9.04 19.26
C ASN A 38 -8.95 9.23 18.82
N HIS A 39 -8.40 8.27 18.09
CA HIS A 39 -7.11 8.40 17.41
C HIS A 39 -7.27 9.06 16.03
N GLN A 40 -6.20 9.70 15.55
CA GLN A 40 -6.13 10.20 14.18
C GLN A 40 -5.72 9.05 13.26
N VAL A 41 -6.47 8.81 12.20
CA VAL A 41 -6.25 7.64 11.32
C VAL A 41 -6.18 8.08 9.86
N ALA A 42 -5.03 7.87 9.24
CA ALA A 42 -4.85 7.90 7.80
C ALA A 42 -4.78 6.47 7.27
N ILE A 43 -5.46 6.19 6.16
CA ILE A 43 -5.53 4.86 5.55
C ILE A 43 -4.93 4.94 4.15
N VAL A 44 -3.92 4.10 3.93
CA VAL A 44 -3.31 3.85 2.64
C VAL A 44 -3.68 2.44 2.21
N HIS A 45 -3.87 2.20 0.92
CA HIS A 45 -4.23 0.88 0.42
C HIS A 45 -3.45 0.50 -0.83
N GLY A 46 -3.38 -0.79 -1.15
CA GLY A 46 -2.89 -1.25 -2.45
C GLY A 46 -3.95 -1.11 -3.53
N ASN A 47 -3.58 -1.27 -4.79
CA ASN A 47 -4.55 -1.26 -5.90
C ASN A 47 -4.25 -2.31 -6.99
N GLY A 48 -3.28 -3.20 -6.79
CA GLY A 48 -2.73 -4.06 -7.86
C GLY A 48 -3.77 -4.78 -8.73
N PRO A 49 -4.70 -5.56 -8.14
CA PRO A 49 -5.80 -6.18 -8.90
C PRO A 49 -6.72 -5.16 -9.59
N GLN A 50 -7.07 -4.07 -8.89
CA GLN A 50 -8.03 -3.07 -9.33
C GLN A 50 -7.49 -2.23 -10.49
N VAL A 51 -6.27 -1.68 -10.37
CA VAL A 51 -5.62 -0.92 -11.44
C VAL A 51 -5.33 -1.80 -12.65
N GLY A 52 -4.97 -3.07 -12.41
CA GLY A 52 -4.79 -4.06 -13.47
C GLY A 52 -6.08 -4.32 -14.25
N MET A 53 -7.22 -4.47 -13.56
CA MET A 53 -8.53 -4.62 -14.18
C MET A 53 -8.93 -3.38 -15.00
N ILE A 54 -8.73 -2.17 -14.44
CA ILE A 54 -9.03 -0.90 -15.12
C ILE A 54 -8.20 -0.77 -16.40
N ASN A 55 -6.87 -0.94 -16.30
CA ASN A 55 -5.96 -0.84 -17.44
C ASN A 55 -6.29 -1.90 -18.51
N LEU A 56 -6.57 -3.15 -18.11
CA LEU A 56 -6.95 -4.20 -19.05
C LEU A 56 -8.27 -3.89 -19.77
N ALA A 57 -9.25 -3.30 -19.09
CA ALA A 57 -10.53 -2.94 -19.69
C ALA A 57 -10.36 -1.88 -20.79
N PHE A 58 -9.51 -0.87 -20.58
CA PHE A 58 -9.19 0.12 -21.62
C PHE A 58 -8.38 -0.49 -22.76
N GLU A 59 -7.35 -1.28 -22.46
CA GLU A 59 -6.52 -1.94 -23.49
C GLU A 59 -7.30 -2.93 -24.36
N SER A 60 -8.38 -3.52 -23.82
CA SER A 60 -9.22 -4.49 -24.54
C SER A 60 -10.33 -3.82 -25.36
N SER A 61 -10.57 -2.52 -25.15
CA SER A 61 -11.60 -1.79 -25.90
C SER A 61 -11.11 -1.39 -27.29
N LYS A 62 -11.96 -1.58 -28.29
CA LYS A 62 -11.72 -1.07 -29.66
C LYS A 62 -12.28 0.34 -29.87
N GLU A 63 -13.23 0.75 -29.04
CA GLU A 63 -14.00 1.99 -29.20
C GLU A 63 -13.55 3.10 -28.25
N THR A 64 -12.84 2.73 -27.18
CA THR A 64 -12.34 3.67 -26.17
C THR A 64 -10.84 3.83 -26.33
N PRO A 65 -10.30 5.06 -26.26
CA PRO A 65 -8.85 5.27 -26.23
C PRO A 65 -8.20 4.54 -25.05
N ASN A 66 -6.93 4.15 -25.23
CA ASN A 66 -6.11 3.65 -24.13
C ASN A 66 -5.99 4.71 -23.04
N MET A 67 -6.10 4.28 -21.79
CA MET A 67 -5.93 5.12 -20.62
C MET A 67 -4.50 4.96 -20.10
N PRO A 68 -3.71 6.04 -19.93
CA PRO A 68 -2.38 5.94 -19.36
C PRO A 68 -2.43 5.46 -17.90
N PHE A 69 -1.29 4.98 -17.39
CA PHE A 69 -1.26 4.31 -16.09
C PHE A 69 -1.54 5.25 -14.90
N PRO A 70 -1.09 6.52 -14.89
CA PRO A 70 -1.46 7.50 -13.87
C PRO A 70 -2.97 7.65 -13.70
N GLU A 71 -3.72 7.78 -14.79
CA GLU A 71 -5.17 7.93 -14.78
C GLU A 71 -5.85 6.64 -14.33
N CYS A 72 -5.36 5.47 -14.75
CA CYS A 72 -5.83 4.20 -14.20
C CYS A 72 -5.62 4.13 -12.68
N GLY A 73 -4.47 4.64 -12.20
CA GLY A 73 -4.17 4.81 -10.78
C GLY A 73 -5.19 5.70 -10.09
N ALA A 74 -5.44 6.90 -10.62
CA ALA A 74 -6.42 7.85 -10.10
C ALA A 74 -7.85 7.27 -10.02
N MET A 75 -8.28 6.55 -11.07
CA MET A 75 -9.57 5.85 -11.06
C MET A 75 -9.63 4.79 -9.95
N SER A 76 -8.52 4.07 -9.72
CA SER A 76 -8.45 3.05 -8.67
C SER A 76 -8.54 3.66 -7.27
N GLU A 77 -8.00 4.86 -7.04
CA GLU A 77 -8.13 5.58 -5.77
C GLU A 77 -9.60 5.94 -5.48
N GLY A 78 -10.31 6.51 -6.47
CA GLY A 78 -11.72 6.82 -6.33
C GLY A 78 -12.58 5.58 -6.08
N TYR A 79 -12.33 4.51 -6.83
CA TYR A 79 -13.04 3.24 -6.70
C TYR A 79 -12.85 2.58 -5.32
N ILE A 80 -11.60 2.43 -4.89
CA ILE A 80 -11.29 1.75 -3.62
C ILE A 80 -11.63 2.64 -2.43
N GLY A 81 -11.30 3.93 -2.51
CA GLY A 81 -11.63 4.92 -1.50
C GLY A 81 -13.12 5.00 -1.24
N TYR A 82 -13.95 5.01 -2.29
CA TYR A 82 -15.41 4.91 -2.18
C TYR A 82 -15.87 3.69 -1.36
N HIS A 83 -15.30 2.51 -1.63
CA HIS A 83 -15.67 1.32 -0.87
C HIS A 83 -15.20 1.40 0.60
N ILE A 84 -13.98 1.91 0.85
CA ILE A 84 -13.44 2.06 2.21
C ILE A 84 -14.30 3.05 3.02
N GLN A 85 -14.58 4.24 2.47
CA GLN A 85 -15.40 5.25 3.16
C GLN A 85 -16.80 4.71 3.45
N ASN A 86 -17.41 3.96 2.53
CA ASN A 86 -18.74 3.39 2.73
C ASN A 86 -18.75 2.32 3.82
N ALA A 87 -17.77 1.41 3.81
CA ALA A 87 -17.67 0.36 4.81
C ALA A 87 -17.44 0.93 6.22
N LEU A 88 -16.51 1.88 6.37
CA LEU A 88 -16.25 2.56 7.64
C LEU A 88 -17.46 3.35 8.12
N TYR A 89 -18.12 4.10 7.23
CA TYR A 89 -19.31 4.88 7.57
C TYR A 89 -20.41 3.97 8.15
N ASN A 90 -20.72 2.87 7.46
CA ASN A 90 -21.74 1.92 7.90
C ASN A 90 -21.35 1.23 9.21
N CYS A 91 -20.09 0.82 9.36
CA CYS A 91 -19.59 0.18 10.57
C CYS A 91 -19.70 1.09 11.79
N LEU A 92 -19.24 2.34 11.67
CA LEU A 92 -19.30 3.33 12.76
C LEU A 92 -20.75 3.69 13.11
N ARG A 93 -21.60 3.88 12.09
CA ARG A 93 -23.02 4.19 12.30
C ARG A 93 -23.77 3.06 13.01
N ASN A 94 -23.48 1.81 12.69
CA ASN A 94 -24.03 0.64 13.40
C ASN A 94 -23.58 0.58 14.87
N ARG A 95 -22.45 1.20 15.19
CA ARG A 95 -21.93 1.36 16.57
C ARG A 95 -22.35 2.68 17.22
N ASN A 96 -23.33 3.39 16.65
CA ASN A 96 -23.80 4.71 17.10
C ASN A 96 -22.68 5.77 17.21
N TYR A 97 -21.65 5.65 16.37
CA TYR A 97 -20.53 6.58 16.31
C TYR A 97 -20.53 7.32 14.97
N ASN A 98 -20.48 8.65 15.01
CA ASN A 98 -20.46 9.49 13.82
C ASN A 98 -19.05 10.07 13.63
N LYS A 99 -18.47 9.85 12.45
CA LYS A 99 -17.18 10.41 12.05
C LYS A 99 -17.20 10.71 10.55
N THR A 100 -16.59 11.82 10.16
CA THR A 100 -16.41 12.16 8.76
C THR A 100 -15.22 11.40 8.18
N ILE A 101 -15.39 10.85 6.99
CA ILE A 101 -14.37 10.09 6.26
C ILE A 101 -14.23 10.73 4.88
N ALA A 102 -13.01 11.06 4.48
CA ALA A 102 -12.71 11.65 3.18
C ALA A 102 -11.69 10.79 2.42
N THR A 103 -11.95 10.55 1.14
CA THR A 103 -10.95 10.03 0.20
C THR A 103 -10.35 11.19 -0.57
N ILE A 104 -9.04 11.24 -0.64
CA ILE A 104 -8.28 12.28 -1.35
C ILE A 104 -7.52 11.63 -2.49
N VAL A 105 -7.77 12.11 -3.70
CA VAL A 105 -6.93 11.77 -4.86
C VAL A 105 -5.53 12.30 -4.59
N THR A 106 -4.52 11.43 -4.65
CA THR A 106 -3.19 11.74 -4.10
C THR A 106 -2.11 11.58 -5.16
N GLN A 107 -1.32 12.63 -5.37
CA GLN A 107 -0.13 12.63 -6.19
C GLN A 107 1.12 12.45 -5.32
N VAL A 108 2.06 11.65 -5.80
CA VAL A 108 3.30 11.34 -5.09
C VAL A 108 4.48 11.62 -6.00
N LEU A 109 5.32 12.55 -5.54
CA LEU A 109 6.49 13.02 -6.25
C LEU A 109 7.58 11.93 -6.23
N VAL A 110 8.19 11.69 -7.37
CA VAL A 110 9.30 10.74 -7.53
C VAL A 110 10.45 11.36 -8.33
N ASP A 111 11.65 10.78 -8.21
CA ASP A 111 12.82 11.23 -8.99
C ASP A 111 12.72 10.71 -10.43
N PRO A 112 12.72 11.57 -11.47
CA PRO A 112 12.77 11.10 -12.86
C PRO A 112 14.00 10.24 -13.19
N ASN A 113 15.06 10.31 -12.38
CA ASN A 113 16.29 9.53 -12.53
C ASN A 113 16.37 8.33 -11.58
N ASP A 114 15.26 7.94 -10.93
CA ASP A 114 15.27 6.78 -10.02
C ASP A 114 15.74 5.52 -10.77
N SER A 115 16.75 4.85 -10.20
CA SER A 115 17.32 3.61 -10.75
C SER A 115 16.28 2.52 -11.03
N ASN A 116 15.14 2.52 -10.33
CA ASN A 116 14.04 1.58 -10.49
C ASN A 116 13.26 1.75 -11.81
N PHE A 117 13.44 2.86 -12.54
CA PHE A 117 12.94 2.99 -13.91
C PHE A 117 13.65 2.03 -14.87
N SER A 118 14.96 1.85 -14.68
CA SER A 118 15.77 0.99 -15.55
C SER A 118 15.52 -0.51 -15.33
N ASN A 119 14.99 -0.90 -14.16
CA ASN A 119 14.71 -2.28 -13.79
C ASN A 119 13.32 -2.43 -13.18
N PRO A 120 12.26 -2.54 -14.00
CA PRO A 120 10.90 -2.70 -13.51
C PRO A 120 10.75 -4.02 -12.73
N THR A 121 10.21 -3.94 -11.53
CA THR A 121 10.07 -5.10 -10.63
C THR A 121 8.65 -5.30 -10.10
N LYS A 122 7.78 -4.29 -10.19
CA LYS A 122 6.47 -4.32 -9.56
C LYS A 122 5.46 -5.03 -10.46
N PRO A 123 4.88 -6.18 -10.02
CA PRO A 123 3.97 -6.94 -10.85
C PRO A 123 2.56 -6.34 -10.83
N ILE A 124 1.96 -6.16 -12.01
CA ILE A 124 0.63 -5.60 -12.24
C ILE A 124 -0.22 -6.53 -13.12
N GLY A 125 -1.55 -6.36 -13.06
CA GLY A 125 -2.49 -7.12 -13.88
C GLY A 125 -2.59 -8.61 -13.52
N ALA A 126 -3.18 -9.37 -14.44
CA ALA A 126 -3.46 -10.81 -14.32
C ALA A 126 -2.20 -11.68 -14.44
N PHE A 127 -2.32 -12.94 -14.03
CA PHE A 127 -1.32 -13.98 -14.26
C PHE A 127 -1.50 -14.60 -15.64
N TYR A 128 -0.37 -14.85 -16.30
CA TYR A 128 -0.26 -15.46 -17.62
C TYR A 128 0.61 -16.70 -17.56
N THR A 129 0.39 -17.63 -18.49
CA THR A 129 1.34 -18.69 -18.79
C THR A 129 2.60 -18.11 -19.42
N LYS A 130 3.68 -18.90 -19.48
CA LYS A 130 4.93 -18.49 -20.12
C LYS A 130 4.72 -18.09 -21.58
N ASP A 131 3.95 -18.89 -22.31
CA ASP A 131 3.71 -18.69 -23.75
C ASP A 131 2.88 -17.43 -24.03
N GLU A 132 1.82 -17.21 -23.25
CA GLU A 132 1.04 -15.97 -23.30
C GLU A 132 1.90 -14.74 -22.98
N ALA A 133 2.74 -14.84 -21.94
CA ALA A 133 3.63 -13.75 -21.56
C ALA A 133 4.67 -13.42 -22.64
N THR A 134 5.25 -14.44 -23.30
CA THR A 134 6.16 -14.23 -24.43
C THR A 134 5.44 -13.55 -25.60
N LYS A 135 4.21 -13.95 -25.91
CA LYS A 135 3.41 -13.32 -26.95
C LYS A 135 3.09 -11.86 -26.64
N ILE A 136 2.64 -11.57 -25.42
CA ILE A 136 2.34 -10.21 -24.96
C ILE A 136 3.59 -9.33 -24.99
N ALA A 137 4.75 -9.85 -24.56
CA ALA A 137 6.01 -9.12 -24.60
C ALA A 137 6.41 -8.73 -26.02
N LEU A 138 6.22 -9.62 -27.01
CA LEU A 138 6.51 -9.35 -28.42
C LEU A 138 5.51 -8.38 -29.05
N GLU A 139 4.22 -8.51 -28.74
CA GLU A 139 3.16 -7.70 -29.35
C GLU A 139 3.09 -6.28 -28.76
N LYS A 140 3.28 -6.16 -27.44
CA LYS A 140 3.06 -4.91 -26.69
C LYS A 140 4.34 -4.27 -26.15
N GLY A 141 5.50 -4.94 -26.26
CA GLY A 141 6.76 -4.45 -25.69
C GLY A 141 6.80 -4.47 -24.16
N TYR A 142 5.92 -5.22 -23.51
CA TYR A 142 5.85 -5.28 -22.05
C TYR A 142 6.98 -6.14 -21.47
N THR A 143 7.52 -5.70 -20.34
CA THR A 143 8.40 -6.55 -19.54
C THR A 143 7.56 -7.51 -18.72
N MET A 144 7.75 -8.81 -18.91
CA MET A 144 7.06 -9.86 -18.18
C MET A 144 8.05 -10.59 -17.26
N LYS A 145 7.69 -10.82 -16.00
CA LYS A 145 8.52 -11.59 -15.04
C LYS A 145 7.68 -12.67 -14.35
N GLU A 146 8.33 -13.76 -13.98
CA GLU A 146 7.72 -14.82 -13.17
C GLU A 146 7.47 -14.32 -11.74
N ASP A 147 6.28 -14.58 -11.20
CA ASP A 147 5.86 -14.15 -9.86
C ASP A 147 5.68 -15.37 -8.95
N ALA A 148 6.79 -15.80 -8.35
CA ALA A 148 6.86 -16.80 -7.28
C ALA A 148 6.14 -18.13 -7.60
N GLY A 149 6.28 -18.64 -8.84
CA GLY A 149 5.69 -19.90 -9.29
C GLY A 149 4.18 -19.85 -9.56
N ARG A 150 3.55 -18.66 -9.49
CA ARG A 150 2.12 -18.48 -9.77
C ARG A 150 1.82 -18.16 -11.24
N GLY A 151 2.87 -18.04 -12.06
CA GLY A 151 2.79 -17.62 -13.46
C GLY A 151 3.60 -16.35 -13.73
N TYR A 152 3.39 -15.75 -14.89
CA TYR A 152 4.05 -14.54 -15.35
C TYR A 152 3.12 -13.33 -15.25
N ARG A 153 3.68 -12.17 -14.92
CA ARG A 153 2.94 -10.90 -14.86
C ARG A 153 3.73 -9.79 -15.52
N ARG A 154 3.01 -8.78 -16.02
CA ARG A 154 3.62 -7.53 -16.47
C ARG A 154 4.27 -6.85 -15.27
N VAL A 155 5.51 -6.40 -15.43
CA VAL A 155 6.18 -5.56 -14.44
C VAL A 155 6.30 -4.13 -14.93
N ILE A 156 6.18 -3.20 -14.00
CA ILE A 156 6.32 -1.77 -14.23
C ILE A 156 7.36 -1.17 -13.28
N ALA A 157 7.87 0.01 -13.65
CA ALA A 157 8.78 0.77 -12.80
C ALA A 157 8.14 1.07 -11.44
N SER A 158 8.95 1.01 -10.39
CA SER A 158 8.51 1.27 -9.01
C SER A 158 9.49 2.21 -8.31
N PRO A 159 9.47 3.50 -8.68
CA PRO A 159 10.30 4.50 -8.05
C PRO A 159 9.94 4.72 -6.58
N LEU A 160 10.88 5.27 -5.83
CA LEU A 160 10.70 5.59 -4.42
C LEU A 160 9.97 6.93 -4.24
N PRO A 161 9.02 7.02 -3.30
CA PRO A 161 8.31 8.25 -3.02
C PRO A 161 9.21 9.27 -2.33
N ILE A 162 9.31 10.46 -2.91
CA ILE A 162 10.04 11.60 -2.33
C ILE A 162 9.11 12.42 -1.44
N ASP A 163 7.94 12.76 -1.96
CA ASP A 163 6.99 13.67 -1.30
C ASP A 163 5.55 13.34 -1.68
N ILE A 164 4.59 13.83 -0.88
CA ILE A 164 3.16 13.73 -1.15
C ILE A 164 2.61 15.13 -1.36
N ILE A 165 2.04 15.39 -2.54
CA ILE A 165 1.62 16.74 -2.92
C ILE A 165 0.49 17.24 -2.01
N GLU A 166 -0.49 16.39 -1.70
CA GLU A 166 -1.66 16.75 -0.89
C GLU A 166 -1.42 16.63 0.63
N LYS A 167 -0.17 16.50 1.10
CA LYS A 167 0.17 16.28 2.53
C LYS A 167 -0.41 17.33 3.48
N GLU A 168 -0.43 18.60 3.09
CA GLU A 168 -0.96 19.67 3.95
C GLU A 168 -2.49 19.57 4.08
N THR A 169 -3.20 19.19 3.01
CA THR A 169 -4.64 18.92 3.07
C THR A 169 -4.93 17.73 3.98
N ILE A 170 -4.14 16.65 3.85
CA ILE A 170 -4.26 15.47 4.70
C ILE A 170 -4.08 15.84 6.19
N LYS A 171 -3.06 16.63 6.53
CA LYS A 171 -2.82 17.11 7.90
C LYS A 171 -4.01 17.88 8.46
N VAL A 172 -4.52 18.87 7.71
CA VAL A 172 -5.66 19.69 8.13
C VAL A 172 -6.88 18.82 8.42
N LEU A 173 -7.18 17.84 7.58
CA LEU A 173 -8.35 16.97 7.78
C LEU A 173 -8.18 16.06 9.02
N LEU A 174 -6.99 15.50 9.22
CA LEU A 174 -6.68 14.71 10.42
C LEU A 174 -6.76 15.54 11.70
N GLU A 175 -6.24 16.78 11.68
CA GLU A 175 -6.29 17.72 12.80
C GLU A 175 -7.72 18.13 13.16
N ASN A 176 -8.59 18.23 12.15
CA ASN A 176 -10.03 18.43 12.34
C ASN A 176 -10.79 17.14 12.68
N GLY A 177 -10.08 16.06 13.02
CA GLY A 177 -10.65 14.81 13.50
C GLY A 177 -11.36 13.98 12.44
N GLN A 178 -11.10 14.23 11.15
CA GLN A 178 -11.58 13.38 10.08
C GLN A 178 -10.70 12.13 9.91
N ILE A 179 -11.28 11.07 9.35
CA ILE A 179 -10.53 9.92 8.85
C ILE A 179 -10.18 10.19 7.39
N VAL A 180 -8.93 9.97 7.01
CA VAL A 180 -8.45 10.27 5.66
C VAL A 180 -8.00 9.00 4.96
N VAL A 181 -8.58 8.69 3.80
CA VAL A 181 -8.09 7.67 2.86
C VAL A 181 -7.29 8.39 1.77
N CYS A 182 -6.03 8.03 1.58
CA CYS A 182 -5.13 8.73 0.67
C CYS A 182 -4.01 7.80 0.16
N ALA A 183 -3.20 8.28 -0.79
CA ALA A 183 -2.11 7.54 -1.43
C ALA A 183 -2.55 6.13 -1.90
N GLY A 184 -3.74 6.04 -2.49
CA GLY A 184 -4.31 4.78 -2.93
C GLY A 184 -3.44 4.14 -4.01
N GLY A 185 -3.07 2.88 -3.80
CA GLY A 185 -2.11 2.20 -4.69
C GLY A 185 -0.66 2.65 -4.54
N GLY A 186 -0.34 3.46 -3.53
CA GLY A 186 0.94 4.17 -3.41
C GLY A 186 0.89 5.61 -3.93
N GLY A 187 -0.27 6.05 -4.44
CA GLY A 187 -0.49 7.37 -5.03
C GLY A 187 -0.14 7.43 -6.52
N ILE A 188 -0.62 8.48 -7.18
CA ILE A 188 -0.38 8.75 -8.59
C ILE A 188 1.05 9.27 -8.74
N PRO A 189 1.96 8.55 -9.43
CA PRO A 189 3.34 8.98 -9.57
C PRO A 189 3.44 10.20 -10.49
N VAL A 190 4.07 11.25 -9.98
CA VAL A 190 4.34 12.48 -10.72
C VAL A 190 5.81 12.88 -10.62
N ILE A 191 6.31 13.54 -11.66
CA ILE A 191 7.60 14.22 -11.67
C ILE A 191 7.38 15.72 -11.80
N GLU A 192 8.33 16.52 -11.34
CA GLU A 192 8.31 17.97 -11.54
C GLU A 192 9.20 18.36 -12.72
N VAL A 193 8.59 18.95 -13.75
CA VAL A 193 9.27 19.45 -14.95
C VAL A 193 8.87 20.91 -15.16
N ASN A 194 9.83 21.84 -15.09
CA ASN A 194 9.58 23.28 -15.27
C ASN A 194 8.42 23.81 -14.39
N CYS A 195 8.44 23.46 -13.10
CA CYS A 195 7.40 23.83 -12.10
C CYS A 195 6.00 23.31 -12.44
N ARG A 196 5.89 22.22 -13.20
CA ARG A 196 4.64 21.51 -13.49
C ARG A 196 4.76 20.06 -13.08
N LEU A 197 3.69 19.53 -12.51
CA LEU A 197 3.59 18.10 -12.22
C LEU A 197 3.12 17.38 -13.48
N GLU A 198 3.85 16.32 -13.85
CA GLU A 198 3.51 15.45 -14.96
C GLU A 198 3.38 14.01 -14.46
N GLY A 199 2.26 13.38 -14.77
CA GLY A 199 2.02 11.97 -14.47
C GLY A 199 2.89 11.07 -15.33
N ILE A 200 3.41 9.98 -14.74
CA ILE A 200 4.30 9.05 -15.43
C ILE A 200 3.88 7.60 -15.24
N ASP A 201 4.16 6.74 -16.22
CA ASP A 201 3.81 5.32 -16.16
C ASP A 201 4.68 4.55 -15.15
N ALA A 202 4.26 4.54 -13.88
CA ALA A 202 4.91 3.83 -12.79
C ALA A 202 3.90 3.35 -11.73
N VAL A 203 4.35 2.49 -10.82
CA VAL A 203 3.60 2.13 -9.61
C VAL A 203 4.49 2.24 -8.40
N ILE A 204 4.16 3.16 -7.51
CA ILE A 204 4.88 3.33 -6.25
C ILE A 204 4.47 2.20 -5.31
N ASP A 205 5.42 1.63 -4.56
CA ASP A 205 5.06 0.65 -3.54
C ASP A 205 4.29 1.34 -2.41
N LYS A 206 3.06 0.88 -2.17
CA LYS A 206 2.18 1.43 -1.14
C LYS A 206 2.82 1.48 0.25
N ASP A 207 3.70 0.53 0.60
CA ASP A 207 4.28 0.47 1.94
C ASP A 207 5.37 1.54 2.08
N TYR A 208 6.14 1.81 1.01
CA TYR A 208 7.02 2.98 0.95
C TYR A 208 6.24 4.29 0.97
N ALA A 209 5.14 4.39 0.22
CA ALA A 209 4.27 5.57 0.24
C ALA A 209 3.64 5.79 1.63
N SER A 210 3.24 4.72 2.31
CA SER A 210 2.72 4.76 3.68
C SER A 210 3.77 5.23 4.67
N SER A 211 5.01 4.74 4.54
CA SER A 211 6.15 5.17 5.35
C SER A 211 6.45 6.65 5.14
N LYS A 212 6.49 7.11 3.88
CA LYS A 212 6.69 8.52 3.55
C LYS A 212 5.53 9.39 4.06
N LEU A 213 4.28 8.95 3.92
CA LEU A 213 3.13 9.65 4.48
C LEU A 213 3.26 9.78 6.00
N ALA A 214 3.57 8.68 6.70
CA ALA A 214 3.70 8.64 8.14
C ALA A 214 4.79 9.60 8.65
N GLU A 215 5.92 9.69 7.94
CA GLU A 215 6.96 10.69 8.18
C GLU A 215 6.41 12.11 7.98
N LEU A 216 5.83 12.42 6.82
CA LEU A 216 5.39 13.77 6.47
C LEU A 216 4.31 14.33 7.40
N ILE A 217 3.45 13.46 7.94
CA ILE A 217 2.39 13.84 8.87
C ILE A 217 2.79 13.67 10.34
N ASN A 218 4.03 13.28 10.65
CA ASN A 218 4.51 12.98 12.00
C ASN A 218 3.58 12.01 12.74
N ALA A 219 3.35 10.84 12.15
CA ALA A 219 2.55 9.78 12.74
C ALA A 219 3.27 9.14 13.93
N ASP A 220 2.50 8.69 14.92
CA ASP A 220 3.03 7.93 16.06
C ASP A 220 3.26 6.46 15.67
N TYR A 221 2.41 5.95 14.78
CA TYR A 221 2.40 4.56 14.36
C TYR A 221 2.29 4.42 12.84
N LEU A 222 3.14 3.56 12.28
CA LEU A 222 2.94 2.97 10.95
C LEU A 222 2.51 1.52 11.12
N VAL A 223 1.30 1.17 10.68
CA VAL A 223 0.77 -0.20 10.78
C VAL A 223 0.57 -0.77 9.38
N ILE A 224 1.31 -1.82 9.05
CA ILE A 224 1.19 -2.54 7.77
C ILE A 224 0.41 -3.83 7.99
N LEU A 225 -0.82 -3.87 7.47
CA LEU A 225 -1.70 -5.03 7.55
C LEU A 225 -1.52 -5.93 6.32
N THR A 226 -1.14 -7.19 6.55
CA THR A 226 -0.75 -8.17 5.53
C THR A 226 -1.41 -9.54 5.76
N ALA A 227 -1.01 -10.58 5.01
CA ALA A 227 -1.56 -11.95 5.09
C ALA A 227 -1.03 -12.76 6.27
N VAL A 228 0.08 -12.34 6.87
CA VAL A 228 0.80 -13.11 7.89
C VAL A 228 0.76 -12.36 9.20
N ASP A 229 0.67 -13.11 10.29
CA ASP A 229 0.59 -12.54 11.63
C ASP A 229 1.86 -11.81 12.01
N ASN A 230 3.02 -12.28 11.56
CA ASN A 230 4.33 -11.74 11.89
C ASN A 230 5.29 -11.85 10.71
N VAL A 231 6.34 -11.03 10.76
CA VAL A 231 7.55 -11.23 9.97
C VAL A 231 8.26 -12.50 10.44
N LEU A 232 8.67 -13.33 9.47
CA LEU A 232 9.35 -14.60 9.71
C LEU A 232 10.76 -14.53 9.10
N ILE A 233 11.76 -15.00 9.83
CA ILE A 233 13.07 -15.35 9.26
C ILE A 233 13.12 -16.85 9.00
N ASN A 234 13.95 -17.26 8.03
CA ASN A 234 14.01 -18.64 7.55
C ASN A 234 12.64 -19.18 7.10
N TYR A 235 11.85 -18.33 6.43
CA TYR A 235 10.51 -18.68 5.98
C TYR A 235 10.50 -20.00 5.19
N ARG A 236 9.62 -20.93 5.59
CA ARG A 236 9.48 -22.29 5.04
C ARG A 236 10.73 -23.19 5.17
N LYS A 237 11.61 -22.91 6.12
CA LYS A 237 12.73 -23.79 6.50
C LYS A 237 12.50 -24.39 7.89
N GLU A 238 13.25 -25.43 8.23
CA GLU A 238 13.13 -26.13 9.53
C GLU A 238 13.38 -25.22 10.74
N ASN A 239 14.21 -24.19 10.57
CA ASN A 239 14.54 -23.20 11.59
C ASN A 239 13.77 -21.87 11.42
N GLU A 240 12.55 -21.93 10.88
CA GLU A 240 11.65 -20.78 10.80
C GLU A 240 11.44 -20.14 12.18
N LYS A 241 11.61 -18.82 12.26
CA LYS A 241 11.45 -18.07 13.51
C LYS A 241 10.59 -16.84 13.28
N LYS A 242 9.57 -16.70 14.12
CA LYS A 242 8.70 -15.52 14.19
C LYS A 242 9.36 -14.38 14.94
N LEU A 243 9.36 -13.19 14.34
CA LEU A 243 9.82 -11.94 14.96
C LEU A 243 8.65 -11.27 15.69
N THR A 244 8.80 -10.98 16.98
CA THR A 244 7.77 -10.33 17.82
C THR A 244 8.13 -8.89 18.13
N GLN A 245 9.17 -8.64 18.92
CA GLN A 245 9.75 -7.32 19.14
C GLN A 245 11.17 -7.35 18.60
N VAL A 246 11.48 -6.41 17.71
CA VAL A 246 12.79 -6.29 17.07
C VAL A 246 13.16 -4.83 16.93
N ASN A 247 14.47 -4.55 16.95
CA ASN A 247 14.97 -3.22 16.63
C ASN A 247 15.36 -3.09 15.15
N LYS A 248 15.71 -1.87 14.77
CA LYS A 248 16.21 -1.55 13.44
C LYS A 248 17.43 -2.39 13.05
N GLU A 249 18.42 -2.50 13.92
CA GLU A 249 19.71 -3.14 13.62
C GLU A 249 19.54 -4.64 13.31
N GLU A 250 18.66 -5.32 14.03
CA GLU A 250 18.30 -6.72 13.78
C GLU A 250 17.65 -6.89 12.40
N LEU A 251 16.72 -6.01 12.03
CA LEU A 251 16.05 -6.07 10.74
C LEU A 251 17.00 -5.75 9.57
N GLU A 252 17.89 -4.78 9.72
CA GLU A 252 18.92 -4.45 8.72
C GLU A 252 19.84 -5.64 8.49
N LYS A 253 20.25 -6.32 9.56
CA LYS A 253 21.01 -7.57 9.45
C LYS A 253 20.22 -8.64 8.68
N TYR A 254 18.95 -8.86 9.02
CA TYR A 254 18.14 -9.85 8.33
C TYR A 254 17.84 -9.52 6.86
N LEU A 255 17.79 -8.23 6.50
CA LEU A 255 17.70 -7.77 5.11
C LEU A 255 18.98 -8.14 4.34
N LEU A 256 20.16 -7.91 4.93
CA LEU A 256 21.46 -8.26 4.34
C LEU A 256 21.62 -9.78 4.18
N GLU A 257 21.13 -10.55 5.15
CA GLU A 257 21.12 -12.02 5.11
C GLU A 257 20.09 -12.59 4.11
N GLY A 258 19.25 -11.75 3.50
CA GLY A 258 18.33 -12.14 2.45
C GLY A 258 17.12 -12.94 2.94
N HIS A 259 16.69 -12.77 4.19
CA HIS A 259 15.55 -13.50 4.74
C HIS A 259 14.20 -13.10 4.13
N PHE A 260 14.08 -11.89 3.56
CA PHE A 260 12.81 -11.33 3.11
C PHE A 260 12.71 -11.28 1.58
N ALA A 261 11.63 -11.84 1.04
CA ALA A 261 11.40 -11.86 -0.40
C ALA A 261 11.12 -10.46 -0.97
N LYS A 262 11.82 -10.10 -2.05
CA LYS A 262 11.78 -8.76 -2.70
C LYS A 262 10.39 -8.31 -3.15
N GLY A 263 9.51 -9.24 -3.54
CA GLY A 263 8.17 -8.93 -4.03
C GLY A 263 7.07 -8.84 -2.96
N SER A 264 7.37 -9.11 -1.69
CA SER A 264 6.33 -9.22 -0.65
C SER A 264 6.76 -8.63 0.70
N MET A 265 7.62 -9.32 1.43
CA MET A 265 7.97 -8.95 2.81
C MET A 265 9.08 -7.89 2.86
N TYR A 266 10.02 -7.92 1.91
CA TYR A 266 11.14 -6.98 1.90
C TYR A 266 10.68 -5.51 1.88
N PRO A 267 9.75 -5.07 1.00
CA PRO A 267 9.31 -3.67 1.01
C PRO A 267 8.63 -3.26 2.32
N LYS A 268 7.97 -4.19 3.02
CA LYS A 268 7.31 -3.92 4.32
C LYS A 268 8.32 -3.66 5.41
N VAL A 269 9.33 -4.53 5.48
CA VAL A 269 10.41 -4.41 6.46
C VAL A 269 11.23 -3.15 6.19
N GLN A 270 11.57 -2.88 4.93
CA GLN A 270 12.30 -1.67 4.56
C GLN A 270 11.48 -0.40 4.84
N ALA A 271 10.19 -0.38 4.51
CA ALA A 271 9.30 0.74 4.83
C ALA A 271 9.20 1.00 6.34
N ALA A 272 9.13 -0.05 7.16
CA ALA A 272 9.15 0.06 8.61
C ALA A 272 10.46 0.64 9.15
N ILE A 273 11.60 0.16 8.63
CA ILE A 273 12.94 0.71 8.97
C ILE A 273 13.05 2.18 8.58
N ASN A 274 12.59 2.55 7.38
CA ASN A 274 12.60 3.93 6.92
C ASN A 274 11.81 4.84 7.87
N PHE A 275 10.62 4.40 8.31
CA PHE A 275 9.75 5.16 9.20
C PHE A 275 10.38 5.41 10.57
N ILE A 276 10.86 4.36 11.26
CA ILE A 276 11.48 4.48 12.59
C ILE A 276 12.81 5.24 12.54
N THR A 277 13.54 5.15 11.42
CA THR A 277 14.77 5.92 11.21
C THR A 277 14.48 7.41 11.07
N ALA A 278 13.46 7.76 10.28
CA ALA A 278 13.07 9.15 10.08
C ALA A 278 12.35 9.74 11.32
N ASN A 279 11.74 8.89 12.16
CA ASN A 279 10.96 9.31 13.33
C ASN A 279 11.39 8.54 14.59
N PRO A 280 12.52 8.92 15.22
CA PRO A 280 12.98 8.27 16.45
C PRO A 280 11.92 8.24 17.55
N GLY A 281 11.75 7.09 18.20
CA GLY A 281 10.78 6.89 19.27
C GLY A 281 9.34 6.61 18.80
N LYS A 282 9.08 6.55 17.49
CA LYS A 282 7.82 6.06 16.92
C LYS A 282 7.86 4.55 16.72
N THR A 283 6.71 3.94 16.44
CA THR A 283 6.61 2.47 16.33
C THR A 283 6.05 2.04 14.98
N ALA A 284 6.74 1.11 14.31
CA ALA A 284 6.20 0.41 13.16
C ALA A 284 5.68 -0.97 13.56
N ILE A 285 4.58 -1.41 12.95
CA ILE A 285 3.94 -2.70 13.24
C ILE A 285 3.60 -3.40 11.93
N ILE A 286 4.01 -4.65 11.79
CA ILE A 286 3.60 -5.52 10.68
C ILE A 286 2.78 -6.67 11.26
N ALA A 287 1.51 -6.76 10.85
CA ALA A 287 0.57 -7.75 11.40
C ALA A 287 -0.44 -8.22 10.35
N SER A 288 -1.20 -9.27 10.68
CA SER A 288 -2.36 -9.66 9.88
C SER A 288 -3.58 -8.79 10.21
N LEU A 289 -4.55 -8.76 9.30
CA LEU A 289 -5.81 -8.06 9.54
C LEU A 289 -6.57 -8.65 10.74
N ASP A 290 -6.56 -9.97 10.91
CA ASP A 290 -7.25 -10.66 12.01
C ASP A 290 -6.65 -10.29 13.37
N ASN A 291 -5.36 -9.96 13.42
CA ASN A 291 -4.66 -9.52 14.64
C ASN A 291 -4.58 -8.00 14.78
N ALA A 292 -5.23 -7.21 13.92
CA ALA A 292 -5.06 -5.76 13.88
C ALA A 292 -5.38 -5.08 15.22
N VAL A 293 -6.47 -5.46 15.89
CA VAL A 293 -6.90 -4.87 17.17
C VAL A 293 -5.85 -5.07 18.28
N GLU A 294 -5.25 -6.26 18.36
CA GLU A 294 -4.20 -6.54 19.33
C GLU A 294 -2.84 -5.96 18.89
N ALA A 295 -2.60 -5.85 17.58
CA ALA A 295 -1.43 -5.18 17.03
C ALA A 295 -1.43 -3.68 17.37
N PHE A 296 -2.57 -3.00 17.30
CA PHE A 296 -2.71 -1.59 17.72
C PHE A 296 -2.37 -1.34 19.18
N LYS A 297 -2.48 -2.38 20.02
CA LYS A 297 -2.12 -2.36 21.45
C LYS A 297 -0.69 -2.84 21.69
N GLU A 298 0.10 -3.07 20.64
CA GLU A 298 1.45 -3.65 20.71
C GLU A 298 1.49 -5.05 21.37
N LYS A 299 0.43 -5.85 21.19
CA LYS A 299 0.31 -7.21 21.75
C LYS A 299 0.38 -8.33 20.71
N ALA A 300 0.26 -7.99 19.43
CA ALA A 300 0.37 -8.92 18.31
C ALA A 300 1.15 -8.28 17.16
N GLY A 301 1.59 -9.09 16.19
CA GLY A 301 2.42 -8.61 15.10
C GLY A 301 3.91 -8.57 15.42
N THR A 302 4.68 -8.13 14.44
CA THR A 302 6.08 -7.73 14.60
C THR A 302 6.11 -6.24 14.89
N ILE A 303 6.50 -5.90 16.11
CA ILE A 303 6.62 -4.55 16.64
C ILE A 303 8.07 -4.12 16.49
N ILE A 304 8.26 -2.97 15.86
CA ILE A 304 9.56 -2.48 15.45
C ILE A 304 9.75 -1.10 16.09
N LYS A 305 10.81 -0.96 16.88
CA LYS A 305 11.15 0.24 17.65
C LYS A 305 12.58 0.67 17.39
#